data_AF-A0A817GNW5-F1
#
_entry.id   AF-A0A817GNW5-F1
#
_cell.length_a   1.000
_cell.length_b   1.000
_cell.length_c   1.000
_cell.angle_alpha   90.00
_cell.angle_beta   90.00
_cell.angle_gamma   90.00
#
_symmetry.space_group_name_H-M   'P 1'
#
loop_
_entity.id
_entity.type
_entity.pdbx_description
1 polymer ?
#
loop_
_entity_poly.entity_id
_entity_poly.type
_entity_poly.pdbx_seq_one_letter_code
_entity_poly.pdbx_strand_id
1 'polypeptide(L)'
;MCSSDSLYIGVSAYNRSVCICPINKFGYQCLLLNKICDMDQNLTCQNSGQCIPADEYMISNKRFICICPKGYIGDRCEIVDNKMILSFRNDIVLSQSIFIHFIQIVNDSTPIRTTAFRTIHLTQHLLSIYSSQPFHLIFIELLNKIYYLAVIQNTYKRLTTITKMINPSDCCQHINELFNETFVKMHLIHRIKYYHLPCQRYSSKLSCFYDDSHICLCYDYGQKRLANCGCGYGF
;
A
#
# COMPACT_ATOMS: atom_id res chain seq x y z
N MET A 1 -11.38 -42.55 -17.85
CA MET A 1 -10.94 -42.55 -16.44
C MET A 1 -9.91 -41.43 -16.26
N CYS A 2 -9.98 -40.68 -15.16
CA CYS A 2 -9.03 -39.59 -14.90
C CYS A 2 -7.70 -40.11 -14.33
N SER A 3 -6.66 -39.27 -14.31
CA SER A 3 -5.40 -39.54 -13.61
C SER A 3 -5.62 -39.77 -12.10
N SER A 4 -4.75 -40.55 -11.47
CA SER A 4 -4.90 -40.99 -10.07
C SER A 4 -4.90 -39.86 -9.04
N ASP A 5 -4.32 -38.71 -9.37
CA ASP A 5 -4.21 -37.51 -8.53
C ASP A 5 -5.16 -36.38 -8.96
N SER A 6 -6.12 -36.69 -9.82
CA SER A 6 -7.11 -35.74 -10.34
C SER A 6 -8.51 -36.02 -9.80
N LEU A 7 -9.33 -34.97 -9.70
CA LEU A 7 -10.69 -35.11 -9.19
C LEU A 7 -11.66 -35.41 -10.34
N TYR A 8 -12.34 -36.55 -10.25
CA TYR A 8 -13.43 -36.89 -11.16
C TYR A 8 -14.72 -36.18 -10.75
N ILE A 9 -15.33 -35.41 -11.66
CA ILE A 9 -16.58 -34.69 -11.40
C ILE A 9 -17.78 -35.43 -12.00
N GLY A 10 -17.60 -36.10 -13.13
CA GLY A 10 -18.71 -36.75 -13.82
C GLY A 10 -18.42 -37.03 -15.28
N VAL A 11 -19.48 -37.10 -16.08
CA VAL A 11 -19.41 -37.41 -17.51
C VAL A 11 -20.09 -36.30 -18.31
N SER A 12 -19.49 -35.87 -19.41
CA SER A 12 -20.07 -34.88 -20.32
C SER A 12 -21.16 -35.48 -21.21
N ALA A 13 -21.88 -34.62 -21.95
CA ALA A 13 -22.92 -35.02 -22.90
C ALA A 13 -22.44 -36.00 -24.00
N TYR A 14 -21.12 -36.06 -24.25
CA TYR A 14 -20.50 -36.97 -25.23
C TYR A 14 -19.91 -38.24 -24.58
N ASN A 15 -20.36 -38.60 -23.39
CA ASN A 15 -19.91 -39.75 -22.62
C ASN A 15 -18.40 -39.73 -22.28
N ARG A 16 -17.80 -38.53 -22.13
CA ARG A 16 -16.39 -38.37 -21.75
C ARG A 16 -16.28 -37.98 -20.27
N SER A 17 -15.38 -38.63 -19.53
CA SER A 17 -15.05 -38.25 -18.15
C SER A 17 -14.63 -36.78 -18.07
N VAL A 18 -15.15 -36.06 -17.07
CA VAL A 18 -14.81 -34.67 -16.74
C VAL A 18 -13.95 -34.69 -15.47
N CYS A 19 -12.75 -34.15 -15.57
CA CYS A 19 -11.72 -34.21 -14.54
C CYS A 19 -11.22 -32.80 -14.18
N ILE A 20 -11.01 -32.50 -12.89
CA ILE A 20 -10.23 -31.32 -12.46
C ILE A 20 -8.78 -31.74 -12.33
N CYS A 21 -7.92 -31.09 -13.11
CA CYS A 21 -6.50 -31.39 -13.13
C CYS A 21 -5.74 -30.63 -12.03
N PRO A 22 -4.69 -31.25 -11.45
CA PRO A 22 -3.72 -30.52 -10.65
C PRO A 22 -2.95 -29.51 -11.52
N ILE A 23 -2.33 -28.51 -10.87
CA ILE A 23 -1.80 -27.30 -11.52
C ILE A 23 -0.81 -27.56 -12.68
N ASN A 24 -0.07 -28.67 -12.65
CA ASN A 24 0.93 -29.04 -13.65
C ASN A 24 0.42 -30.07 -14.67
N LYS A 25 -0.88 -30.37 -14.68
CA LYS A 25 -1.47 -31.35 -15.60
C LYS A 25 -2.63 -30.74 -16.39
N PHE A 26 -2.81 -31.24 -17.60
CA PHE A 26 -3.87 -30.78 -18.49
C PHE A 26 -4.39 -31.91 -19.39
N GLY A 27 -5.39 -31.57 -20.20
CA GLY A 27 -6.11 -32.50 -21.06
C GLY A 27 -7.30 -33.17 -20.36
N TYR A 28 -8.14 -33.81 -21.15
CA TYR A 28 -9.44 -34.34 -20.71
C TYR A 28 -9.37 -35.36 -19.57
N GLN A 29 -8.24 -36.06 -19.41
CA GLN A 29 -8.00 -37.04 -18.33
C GLN A 29 -6.91 -36.60 -17.35
N CYS A 30 -6.37 -35.39 -17.49
CA CYS A 30 -5.24 -34.90 -16.69
C CYS A 30 -4.00 -35.81 -16.78
N LEU A 31 -3.74 -36.40 -17.94
CA LEU A 31 -2.58 -37.27 -18.17
C LEU A 31 -1.38 -36.54 -18.79
N LEU A 32 -1.60 -35.33 -19.34
CA LEU A 32 -0.55 -34.54 -19.97
C LEU A 32 0.09 -33.64 -18.91
N LEU A 33 1.42 -33.55 -18.91
CA LEU A 33 2.20 -32.73 -17.97
C LEU A 33 2.65 -31.43 -18.63
N ASN A 34 2.50 -30.33 -17.90
CA ASN A 34 3.09 -29.05 -18.27
C ASN A 34 4.42 -28.86 -17.53
N LYS A 35 5.53 -28.94 -18.28
CA LYS A 35 6.90 -28.85 -17.74
C LYS A 35 7.46 -27.42 -17.70
N ILE A 36 6.66 -26.40 -18.03
CA ILE A 36 7.14 -25.01 -18.10
C ILE A 36 7.68 -24.56 -16.74
N CYS A 37 7.02 -24.96 -15.65
CA CYS A 37 7.43 -24.66 -14.28
C CYS A 37 8.52 -25.60 -13.72
N ASP A 38 8.86 -26.68 -14.43
CA ASP A 38 9.93 -27.60 -14.05
C ASP A 38 11.30 -27.15 -14.59
N MET A 39 11.34 -26.08 -15.40
CA MET A 39 12.57 -25.44 -15.85
C MET A 39 13.24 -24.66 -14.71
N ASP A 40 14.57 -24.46 -14.81
CA ASP A 40 15.38 -23.77 -13.80
C ASP A 40 14.69 -22.53 -13.20
N GLN A 41 14.80 -22.35 -11.88
CA GLN A 41 14.19 -21.24 -11.13
C GLN A 41 14.61 -19.85 -11.65
N ASN A 42 15.79 -19.75 -12.26
CA ASN A 42 16.26 -18.50 -12.88
C ASN A 42 15.51 -18.15 -14.17
N LEU A 43 14.89 -19.14 -14.82
CA LEU A 43 14.11 -18.98 -16.05
C LEU A 43 12.61 -18.77 -15.77
N THR A 44 12.10 -19.28 -14.65
CA THR A 44 10.68 -19.23 -14.25
C THR A 44 10.46 -18.20 -13.13
N CYS A 45 10.19 -18.63 -11.89
CA CYS A 45 9.96 -17.75 -10.76
C CYS A 45 11.17 -17.74 -9.82
N GLN A 46 11.68 -16.55 -9.53
CA GLN A 46 12.80 -16.33 -8.62
C GLN A 46 12.31 -16.17 -7.17
N ASN A 47 13.26 -16.11 -6.22
CA ASN A 47 13.01 -15.82 -4.81
C ASN A 47 11.92 -16.71 -4.16
N SER A 48 11.85 -17.99 -4.55
CA SER A 48 10.82 -18.94 -4.08
C SER A 48 9.38 -18.56 -4.48
N GLY A 49 9.20 -17.86 -5.60
CA GLY A 49 7.89 -17.65 -6.22
C GLY A 49 7.25 -18.96 -6.68
N GLN A 50 5.93 -19.07 -6.49
CA GLN A 50 5.16 -20.21 -6.97
C GLN A 50 4.83 -20.03 -8.45
N CYS A 51 5.34 -20.92 -9.29
CA CYS A 51 5.06 -20.94 -10.72
C CYS A 51 3.72 -21.62 -11.01
N ILE A 52 2.92 -20.98 -11.86
CA ILE A 52 1.66 -21.52 -12.39
C ILE A 52 1.76 -21.49 -13.91
N PRO A 53 1.64 -22.63 -14.60
CA PRO A 53 1.62 -22.65 -16.05
C PRO A 53 0.36 -21.91 -16.56
N ALA A 54 0.54 -21.06 -17.58
CA ALA A 54 -0.58 -20.41 -18.23
C ALA A 54 -1.09 -21.29 -19.38
N ASP A 55 -2.42 -21.39 -19.50
CA ASP A 55 -3.05 -22.18 -20.56
C ASP A 55 -2.95 -21.46 -21.91
N GLU A 56 -2.90 -22.19 -23.02
CA GLU A 56 -2.76 -21.62 -24.38
C GLU A 56 -3.91 -20.68 -24.78
N TYR A 57 -5.04 -20.73 -24.07
CA TYR A 57 -6.21 -19.89 -24.28
C TYR A 57 -6.15 -18.55 -23.52
N MET A 58 -5.11 -18.30 -22.73
CA MET A 58 -4.90 -16.99 -22.10
C MET A 58 -4.45 -15.99 -23.16
N ILE A 59 -5.20 -14.90 -23.31
CA ILE A 59 -5.00 -13.81 -24.31
C ILE A 59 -3.61 -13.15 -24.21
N SER A 60 -2.85 -13.42 -23.15
CA SER A 60 -1.48 -12.93 -22.97
C SER A 60 -0.48 -13.96 -23.51
N ASN A 61 0.51 -13.52 -24.30
CA ASN A 61 1.63 -14.34 -24.78
C ASN A 61 2.54 -14.93 -23.67
N LYS A 62 2.16 -14.82 -22.38
CA LYS A 62 2.91 -15.36 -21.25
C LYS A 62 2.60 -16.84 -21.06
N ARG A 63 3.66 -17.66 -21.00
CA ARG A 63 3.61 -19.13 -20.84
C ARG A 63 3.43 -19.59 -19.39
N PHE A 64 3.66 -18.69 -18.42
CA PHE A 64 3.53 -18.95 -17.00
C PHE A 64 3.28 -17.65 -16.23
N ILE A 65 2.83 -17.78 -14.99
CA ILE A 65 2.56 -16.71 -14.04
C ILE A 65 3.27 -17.07 -12.72
N CYS A 66 3.87 -16.07 -12.08
CA CYS A 66 4.48 -16.23 -10.76
C CYS A 66 3.63 -15.60 -9.66
N ILE A 67 3.33 -16.37 -8.61
CA ILE A 67 2.82 -15.84 -7.35
C ILE A 67 4.02 -15.56 -6.44
N CYS A 68 4.27 -14.29 -6.19
CA CYS A 68 5.44 -13.87 -5.43
C CYS A 68 5.21 -13.94 -3.92
N PRO A 69 6.21 -14.42 -3.16
CA PRO A 69 6.14 -14.40 -1.71
C PRO A 69 6.23 -12.95 -1.19
N LYS A 70 5.84 -12.78 0.07
CA LYS A 70 5.87 -11.46 0.73
C LYS A 70 7.27 -10.86 0.67
N GLY A 71 7.37 -9.63 0.17
CA GLY A 71 8.64 -8.93 0.04
C GLY A 71 9.31 -9.04 -1.33
N TYR A 72 8.66 -9.67 -2.29
CA TYR A 72 9.12 -9.76 -3.68
C TYR A 72 7.99 -9.42 -4.65
N ILE A 73 8.35 -8.77 -5.75
CA ILE A 73 7.45 -8.34 -6.82
C ILE A 73 8.14 -8.52 -8.18
N GLY A 74 7.43 -8.21 -9.26
CA GLY A 74 7.87 -8.43 -10.64
C GLY A 74 7.22 -9.65 -11.26
N ASP A 75 7.33 -9.79 -12.58
CA ASP A 75 6.71 -10.88 -13.33
C ASP A 75 7.27 -12.26 -12.93
N ARG A 76 8.50 -12.28 -12.40
CA ARG A 76 9.20 -13.47 -11.94
C ARG A 76 9.64 -13.35 -10.48
N CYS A 77 9.05 -12.42 -9.71
CA CYS A 77 9.45 -12.18 -8.32
C CYS A 77 10.92 -11.78 -8.16
N GLU A 78 11.53 -11.23 -9.20
CA GLU A 78 12.93 -10.86 -9.29
C GLU A 78 13.25 -9.56 -8.54
N ILE A 79 12.22 -8.76 -8.26
CA ILE A 79 12.36 -7.43 -7.68
C ILE A 79 12.11 -7.51 -6.17
N VAL A 80 13.11 -7.16 -5.37
CA VAL A 80 12.95 -7.05 -3.91
C VAL A 80 12.08 -5.85 -3.56
N ASP A 81 11.04 -6.08 -2.77
CA ASP A 81 10.11 -5.06 -2.32
C ASP A 81 10.72 -4.19 -1.21
N ASN A 82 10.31 -2.92 -1.09
CA ASN A 82 10.82 -2.08 -0.02
C ASN A 82 10.17 -2.50 1.29
N LYS A 83 10.98 -2.83 2.30
CA LYS A 83 10.49 -3.18 3.63
C LYS A 83 10.36 -1.93 4.48
N MET A 84 9.17 -1.64 4.97
CA MET A 84 8.95 -0.60 5.98
C MET A 84 8.68 -1.25 7.34
N ILE A 85 9.35 -0.74 8.37
CA ILE A 85 9.16 -1.13 9.76
C ILE A 85 8.67 0.11 10.51
N LEU A 86 7.39 0.09 10.87
CA LEU A 86 6.76 1.10 11.71
C LEU A 86 6.79 0.61 13.16
N SER A 87 7.30 1.44 14.06
CA SER A 87 7.18 1.23 15.50
C SER A 87 6.42 2.38 16.12
N PHE A 88 5.68 2.13 17.20
CA PHE A 88 4.87 3.14 17.86
C PHE A 88 5.36 3.32 19.30
N ARG A 89 5.47 4.57 19.73
CA ARG A 89 5.79 4.88 21.13
C ARG A 89 4.64 4.42 22.04
N ASN A 90 4.99 3.98 23.26
CA ASN A 90 4.05 3.32 24.17
C ASN A 90 2.86 4.18 24.61
N ASP A 91 2.96 5.49 24.50
CA ASP A 91 1.91 6.45 24.84
C ASP A 91 0.93 6.73 23.69
N ILE A 92 1.15 6.12 22.53
CA ILE A 92 0.19 6.15 21.42
C ILE A 92 -0.79 4.99 21.60
N VAL A 93 -2.05 5.32 21.80
CA VAL A 93 -3.14 4.34 21.86
C VAL A 93 -3.49 3.89 20.44
N LEU A 94 -3.08 2.68 20.07
CA LEU A 94 -3.36 2.10 18.77
C LEU A 94 -4.76 1.49 18.71
N SER A 95 -5.41 1.68 17.57
CA SER A 95 -6.60 0.93 17.20
C SER A 95 -6.23 -0.49 16.73
N GLN A 96 -7.17 -1.43 16.79
CA GLN A 96 -6.97 -2.80 16.27
C GLN A 96 -6.67 -2.84 14.77
N SER A 97 -6.97 -1.76 14.06
CA SER A 97 -6.66 -1.59 12.65
C SER A 97 -6.18 -0.18 12.35
N ILE A 98 -5.27 -0.09 11.38
CA ILE A 98 -4.78 1.17 10.84
C ILE A 98 -4.81 1.14 9.31
N PHE A 99 -4.87 2.33 8.73
CA PHE A 99 -4.65 2.55 7.31
C PHE A 99 -3.34 3.29 7.13
N ILE A 100 -2.58 2.89 6.11
CA ILE A 100 -1.31 3.51 5.76
C ILE A 100 -1.46 4.03 4.33
N HIS A 101 -1.39 5.34 4.18
CA HIS A 101 -1.53 6.03 2.91
C HIS A 101 -0.15 6.37 2.38
N PHE A 102 0.19 5.80 1.23
CA PHE A 102 1.38 6.11 0.45
C PHE A 102 0.99 7.11 -0.63
N ILE A 103 1.65 8.27 -0.64
CA ILE A 103 1.36 9.34 -1.60
C ILE A 103 2.58 9.58 -2.47
N GLN A 104 2.44 9.43 -3.76
CA GLN A 104 3.45 9.77 -4.74
C GLN A 104 3.11 11.11 -5.40
N ILE A 105 3.98 12.10 -5.20
CA ILE A 105 3.95 13.35 -5.96
C ILE A 105 4.57 13.07 -7.33
N VAL A 106 3.81 13.35 -8.39
CA VAL A 106 4.26 13.26 -9.78
C VAL A 106 4.18 14.65 -10.38
N ASN A 107 5.22 15.07 -11.11
CA ASN A 107 5.25 16.39 -11.72
C ASN A 107 4.06 16.55 -12.69
N ASP A 108 3.42 17.72 -12.65
CA ASP A 108 2.34 18.14 -13.55
C ASP A 108 1.12 17.21 -13.61
N SER A 109 0.91 16.38 -12.57
CA SER A 109 -0.22 15.47 -12.48
C SER A 109 -0.74 15.34 -11.06
N THR A 110 -1.94 14.79 -10.93
CA THR A 110 -2.55 14.51 -9.62
C THR A 110 -1.70 13.49 -8.86
N PRO A 111 -1.45 13.69 -7.55
CA PRO A 111 -0.73 12.71 -6.74
C PRO A 111 -1.36 11.31 -6.83
N ILE A 112 -0.52 10.28 -6.93
CA ILE A 112 -0.98 8.88 -6.93
C ILE A 112 -1.01 8.39 -5.49
N ARG A 113 -2.13 7.79 -5.10
CA ARG A 113 -2.35 7.28 -3.75
C ARG A 113 -2.57 5.79 -3.73
N THR A 114 -1.91 5.15 -2.78
CA THR A 114 -2.17 3.76 -2.43
C THR A 114 -2.38 3.64 -0.93
N THR A 115 -3.46 2.96 -0.54
CA THR A 115 -3.79 2.75 0.87
C THR A 115 -3.64 1.28 1.21
N ALA A 116 -2.86 0.99 2.24
CA ALA A 116 -2.74 -0.35 2.81
C ALA A 116 -3.48 -0.43 4.14
N PHE A 117 -4.35 -1.42 4.27
CA PHE A 117 -4.98 -1.76 5.55
C PHE A 117 -4.12 -2.78 6.31
N ARG A 118 -3.97 -2.58 7.61
CA ARG A 118 -3.28 -3.52 8.50
C ARG A 118 -4.03 -3.65 9.83
N THR A 119 -4.23 -4.90 10.23
CA THR A 119 -4.62 -5.24 11.60
C THR A 119 -3.38 -5.23 12.49
N ILE A 120 -3.50 -4.62 13.67
CA ILE A 120 -2.44 -4.58 14.67
C ILE A 120 -2.91 -5.41 15.86
N HIS A 121 -2.10 -6.39 16.24
CA HIS A 121 -2.30 -7.06 17.51
C HIS A 121 -1.90 -6.10 18.64
N LEU A 122 -2.76 -5.87 19.63
CA LEU A 122 -2.57 -4.84 20.67
C LEU A 122 -1.23 -4.97 21.45
N THR A 123 -0.60 -6.14 21.44
CA THR A 123 0.70 -6.40 22.08
C THR A 123 1.91 -6.10 21.18
N GLN A 124 1.70 -5.91 19.88
CA GLN A 124 2.77 -5.67 18.90
C GLN A 124 2.86 -4.18 18.59
N HIS A 125 3.85 -3.51 19.17
CA HIS A 125 4.20 -2.11 18.85
C HIS A 125 5.02 -1.96 17.56
N LEU A 126 5.18 -3.04 16.78
CA LEU A 126 5.99 -3.07 15.57
C LEU A 126 5.20 -3.71 14.43
N LEU A 127 5.16 -3.02 13.30
CA LEU A 127 4.47 -3.43 12.09
C LEU A 127 5.45 -3.43 10.91
N SER A 128 5.53 -4.57 10.21
CA SER A 128 6.32 -4.68 8.98
C SER A 128 5.41 -4.72 7.76
N ILE A 129 5.60 -3.73 6.88
CA ILE A 129 4.91 -3.58 5.60
C ILE A 129 5.93 -3.73 4.48
N TYR A 130 5.48 -4.26 3.35
CA TYR A 130 6.25 -4.30 2.11
C TYR A 130 5.45 -3.49 1.09
N SER A 131 6.10 -2.54 0.43
CA SER A 131 5.46 -1.64 -0.54
C SER A 131 6.41 -1.30 -1.68
N SER A 132 6.00 -1.66 -2.90
CA SER A 132 6.84 -1.59 -4.09
C SER A 132 6.69 -0.28 -4.82
N GLN A 133 5.61 0.44 -4.53
CA GLN A 133 5.28 1.67 -5.21
C GLN A 133 6.13 2.82 -4.67
N PRO A 134 6.63 3.69 -5.57
CA PRO A 134 7.31 4.90 -5.16
C PRO A 134 6.35 5.79 -4.35
N PHE A 135 6.88 6.46 -3.33
CA PHE A 135 6.12 7.37 -2.50
C PHE A 135 6.99 8.56 -2.08
N HIS A 136 6.36 9.68 -1.75
CA HIS A 136 7.00 10.87 -1.21
C HIS A 136 6.52 11.15 0.22
N LEU A 137 5.28 10.79 0.53
CA LEU A 137 4.67 10.98 1.83
C LEU A 137 4.04 9.68 2.31
N ILE A 138 4.10 9.46 3.63
CA ILE A 138 3.36 8.39 4.29
C ILE A 138 2.57 8.97 5.45
N PHE A 139 1.26 8.77 5.42
CA PHE A 139 0.36 9.03 6.55
C PHE A 139 -0.16 7.72 7.14
N ILE A 140 -0.34 7.72 8.46
CA ILE A 140 -1.00 6.64 9.18
C ILE A 140 -2.33 7.19 9.70
N GLU A 141 -3.43 6.58 9.29
CA GLU A 141 -4.78 6.89 9.78
C GLU A 141 -5.21 5.79 10.77
N LEU A 142 -5.61 6.23 11.97
CA LEU A 142 -6.28 5.38 12.96
C LEU A 142 -7.80 5.40 12.75
N LEU A 143 -8.52 4.42 13.32
CA LEU A 143 -9.99 4.30 13.18
C LEU A 143 -10.75 5.57 13.58
N ASN A 144 -10.23 6.33 14.55
CA ASN A 144 -10.85 7.55 15.04
C ASN A 144 -10.52 8.78 14.19
N LYS A 145 -10.08 8.61 12.93
CA LYS A 145 -9.64 9.70 12.04
C LYS A 145 -8.50 10.54 12.61
N ILE A 146 -7.64 9.91 13.41
CA ILE A 146 -6.39 10.51 13.89
C ILE A 146 -5.30 10.18 12.88
N TYR A 147 -4.59 11.21 12.42
CA TYR A 147 -3.58 11.12 11.38
C TYR A 147 -2.18 11.35 11.95
N TYR A 148 -1.22 10.52 11.57
CA TYR A 148 0.20 10.70 11.88
C TYR A 148 1.00 10.82 10.59
N LEU A 149 1.92 11.79 10.56
CA LEU A 149 2.87 11.97 9.47
C LEU A 149 4.11 11.10 9.72
N ALA A 150 4.20 9.97 9.02
CA ALA A 150 5.26 9.00 9.25
C ALA A 150 6.55 9.37 8.52
N VAL A 151 6.46 9.66 7.22
CA VAL A 151 7.63 9.88 6.37
C VAL A 151 7.35 11.03 5.39
N ILE A 152 8.35 11.89 5.23
CA ILE A 152 8.42 12.89 4.16
C ILE A 152 9.77 12.71 3.47
N GLN A 153 9.76 12.62 2.14
CA GLN A 153 10.97 12.67 1.33
C GLN A 153 10.77 13.55 0.10
N ASN A 154 11.73 14.45 -0.14
CA ASN A 154 11.68 15.37 -1.28
C ASN A 154 11.93 14.65 -2.61
N THR A 155 12.80 13.64 -2.59
CA THR A 155 13.08 12.77 -3.72
C THR A 155 12.89 11.33 -3.27
N TYR A 156 12.07 10.57 -4.00
CA TYR A 156 11.91 9.15 -3.72
C TYR A 156 13.27 8.44 -3.93
N LYS A 157 13.80 7.90 -2.83
CA LYS A 157 14.95 6.99 -2.86
C LYS A 157 14.45 5.61 -2.54
N ARG A 158 14.71 4.68 -3.45
CA ARG A 158 14.40 3.27 -3.22
C ARG A 158 15.33 2.74 -2.13
N LEU A 159 14.77 2.48 -0.95
CA LEU A 159 15.48 1.95 0.21
C LEU A 159 15.04 0.50 0.45
N THR A 160 16.01 -0.38 0.67
CA THR A 160 15.75 -1.80 0.98
C THR A 160 14.99 -1.96 2.30
N THR A 161 15.27 -1.11 3.30
CA THR A 161 14.52 -1.07 4.56
C THR A 161 14.39 0.36 5.09
N ILE A 162 13.18 0.75 5.47
CA ILE A 162 12.84 2.02 6.10
C ILE A 162 12.31 1.74 7.49
N THR A 163 12.98 2.25 8.52
CA THR A 163 12.53 2.12 9.91
C THR A 163 12.09 3.48 10.42
N LYS A 164 10.85 3.59 10.91
CA LYS A 164 10.31 4.80 11.51
C LYS A 164 9.65 4.48 12.84
N MET A 165 10.01 5.24 13.86
CA MET A 165 9.31 5.28 15.14
C MET A 165 8.35 6.46 15.12
N ILE A 166 7.07 6.19 15.33
CA ILE A 166 5.99 7.18 15.40
C ILE A 166 5.92 7.70 16.82
N ASN A 167 6.08 9.01 16.94
CA ASN A 167 5.98 9.77 18.17
C ASN A 167 4.66 10.54 18.21
N PRO A 168 4.17 10.95 19.40
CA PRO A 168 2.99 11.82 19.49
C PRO A 168 3.16 13.15 18.78
N SER A 169 4.40 13.65 18.67
CA SER A 169 4.72 14.87 17.89
C SER A 169 4.54 14.70 16.38
N ASP A 170 4.47 13.45 15.88
CA ASP A 170 4.16 13.16 14.48
C ASP A 170 2.64 13.25 14.21
N CYS A 171 1.81 13.45 15.24
CA CYS A 171 0.36 13.58 15.11
C CYS A 171 0.00 14.90 14.40
N CYS A 172 -0.87 14.81 13.39
CA CYS A 172 -1.44 15.98 12.74
C CYS A 172 -2.60 16.52 13.57
N GLN A 173 -2.60 17.82 13.85
CA GLN A 173 -3.65 18.44 14.66
C GLN A 173 -4.93 18.67 13.86
N HIS A 174 -6.08 18.59 14.52
CA HIS A 174 -7.37 18.92 13.91
C HIS A 174 -7.52 20.45 13.80
N ILE A 175 -8.15 20.94 12.72
CA ILE A 175 -8.35 22.40 12.49
C ILE A 175 -9.03 23.12 13.66
N ASN A 176 -9.96 22.44 14.33
CA ASN A 176 -10.67 22.91 15.53
C ASN A 176 -9.75 23.27 16.70
N GLU A 177 -8.56 22.69 16.78
CA GLU A 177 -7.58 23.00 17.82
C GLU A 177 -6.69 24.20 17.44
N LEU A 178 -6.68 24.57 16.16
CA LEU A 178 -5.81 25.59 15.58
C LEU A 178 -6.51 26.93 15.37
N PHE A 179 -7.83 26.92 15.23
CA PHE A 179 -8.65 28.09 14.95
C PHE A 179 -9.84 28.23 15.92
N ASN A 180 -10.36 29.44 16.02
CA ASN A 180 -11.56 29.75 16.80
C ASN A 180 -12.81 29.06 16.20
N GLU A 181 -13.81 28.80 17.03
CA GLU A 181 -15.05 28.14 16.60
C GLU A 181 -15.77 28.85 15.45
N THR A 182 -15.74 30.17 15.41
CA THR A 182 -16.37 30.96 14.33
C THR A 182 -15.73 30.68 12.97
N PHE A 183 -14.42 30.42 12.95
CA PHE A 183 -13.69 30.10 11.73
C PHE A 183 -14.02 28.70 11.22
N VAL A 184 -14.06 27.72 12.12
CA VAL A 184 -14.40 26.32 11.79
C VAL A 184 -15.78 26.22 11.15
N LYS A 185 -16.73 27.06 11.57
CA LYS A 185 -18.10 27.11 11.03
C LYS A 185 -18.18 27.76 9.64
N MET A 186 -17.14 28.42 9.15
CA MET A 186 -17.12 28.99 7.79
C MET A 186 -17.11 27.89 6.74
N HIS A 187 -17.62 28.20 5.54
CA HIS A 187 -17.55 27.28 4.40
C HIS A 187 -16.09 26.98 4.01
N LEU A 188 -15.80 25.74 3.62
CA LEU A 188 -14.45 25.22 3.33
C LEU A 188 -13.63 26.15 2.40
N ILE A 189 -14.23 26.66 1.32
CA ILE A 189 -13.57 27.56 0.35
C ILE A 189 -13.02 28.84 1.03
N HIS A 190 -13.70 29.33 2.07
CA HIS A 190 -13.22 30.46 2.84
C HIS A 190 -12.12 30.04 3.81
N ARG A 191 -12.25 28.87 4.46
CA ARG A 191 -11.24 28.35 5.39
C ARG A 191 -9.89 28.13 4.71
N ILE A 192 -9.88 27.53 3.52
CA ILE A 192 -8.66 27.20 2.75
C ILE A 192 -7.75 28.42 2.55
N LYS A 193 -8.32 29.61 2.36
CA LYS A 193 -7.55 30.86 2.16
C LYS A 193 -6.64 31.21 3.35
N TYR A 194 -6.93 30.67 4.54
CA TYR A 194 -6.23 30.97 5.77
C TYR A 194 -5.37 29.79 6.27
N TYR A 195 -5.29 28.69 5.54
CA TYR A 195 -4.54 27.50 5.96
C TYR A 195 -3.03 27.72 6.10
N HIS A 196 -2.48 28.80 5.57
CA HIS A 196 -1.10 29.17 5.85
C HIS A 196 -0.89 29.72 7.28
N LEU A 197 -1.93 30.28 7.92
CA LEU A 197 -1.82 30.92 9.23
C LEU A 197 -1.37 29.97 10.35
N PRO A 198 -1.88 28.73 10.50
CA PRO A 198 -1.42 27.82 11.53
C PRO A 198 0.07 27.51 11.40
N CYS A 199 0.54 27.26 10.17
CA CYS A 199 1.96 26.99 9.92
C CYS A 199 2.85 28.19 10.28
N GLN A 200 2.36 29.42 10.10
CA GLN A 200 3.08 30.65 10.47
C GLN A 200 3.05 30.91 11.98
N ARG A 201 1.91 30.67 12.63
CA ARG A 201 1.68 31.02 14.04
C ARG A 201 2.33 30.03 15.01
N TYR A 202 2.23 28.74 14.74
CA TYR A 202 2.73 27.70 15.64
C TYR A 202 4.20 27.33 15.38
N SER A 203 4.82 27.96 14.35
CA SER A 203 6.22 27.77 13.95
C SER A 203 6.62 26.28 13.90
N SER A 204 7.91 25.94 14.02
CA SER A 204 8.53 24.61 13.84
C SER A 204 7.85 23.42 14.56
N LYS A 205 6.91 23.66 15.47
CA LYS A 205 6.17 22.61 16.19
C LYS A 205 5.07 21.94 15.37
N LEU A 206 4.47 22.64 14.41
CA LEU A 206 3.39 22.09 13.59
C LEU A 206 3.96 21.54 12.28
N SER A 207 3.91 20.23 12.09
CA SER A 207 4.33 19.58 10.84
C SER A 207 3.17 19.40 9.87
N CYS A 208 2.00 19.07 10.40
CA CYS A 208 0.80 18.82 9.63
C CYS A 208 -0.47 19.09 10.44
N PHE A 209 -1.57 19.32 9.73
CA PHE A 209 -2.91 19.41 10.30
C PHE A 209 -3.94 18.91 9.30
N TYR A 210 -5.19 18.74 9.73
CA TYR A 210 -6.26 18.31 8.84
C TYR A 210 -7.58 19.04 9.14
N ASP A 211 -8.39 19.21 8.09
CA ASP A 211 -9.71 19.84 8.10
C ASP A 211 -10.67 19.00 7.25
N ASP A 212 -11.63 18.35 7.90
CA ASP A 212 -12.55 17.39 7.29
C ASP A 212 -11.79 16.33 6.48
N SER A 213 -11.95 16.36 5.15
CA SER A 213 -11.27 15.50 4.21
C SER A 213 -10.04 16.16 3.61
N HIS A 214 -9.37 17.11 4.25
CA HIS A 214 -8.14 17.74 3.73
C HIS A 214 -7.02 17.56 4.74
N ILE A 215 -5.87 17.13 4.26
CA ILE A 215 -4.64 17.08 5.06
C ILE A 215 -3.75 18.22 4.57
N CYS A 216 -2.97 18.81 5.46
CA CYS A 216 -2.11 19.95 5.15
C CYS A 216 -0.71 19.69 5.72
N LEU A 217 0.31 20.00 4.93
CA LEU A 217 1.72 19.93 5.31
C LEU A 217 2.29 21.34 5.46
N CYS A 218 2.94 21.59 6.59
CA CYS A 218 3.64 22.85 6.83
C CYS A 218 5.10 22.75 6.35
N TYR A 219 5.50 23.63 5.45
CA TYR A 219 6.85 23.66 4.89
C TYR A 219 7.40 25.09 4.83
N ASP A 220 8.73 25.19 4.87
CA ASP A 220 9.41 26.48 4.82
C ASP A 220 9.65 26.90 3.36
N TYR A 221 9.28 28.14 3.03
CA TYR A 221 9.48 28.75 1.72
C TYR A 221 10.02 30.17 1.89
N GLY A 222 11.33 30.33 1.66
CA GLY A 222 12.03 31.57 1.96
C GLY A 222 11.96 31.91 3.45
N GLN A 223 11.44 33.10 3.78
CA GLN A 223 11.25 33.55 5.17
C GLN A 223 9.84 33.28 5.73
N LYS A 224 8.99 32.56 4.99
CA LYS A 224 7.62 32.26 5.40
C LYS A 224 7.41 30.76 5.48
N ARG A 225 6.63 30.33 6.46
CA ARG A 225 6.11 28.97 6.52
C ARG A 225 4.75 28.91 5.86
N LEU A 226 4.58 28.02 4.90
CA LEU A 226 3.37 27.85 4.11
C LEU A 226 2.75 26.49 4.39
N ALA A 227 1.50 26.34 3.97
CA ALA A 227 0.75 25.10 4.05
C ALA A 227 0.48 24.59 2.63
N ASN A 228 0.82 23.34 2.36
CA ASN A 228 0.38 22.65 1.15
C ASN A 228 -0.73 21.67 1.52
N CYS A 229 -1.91 21.88 0.96
CA CYS A 229 -3.14 21.19 1.33
C CYS A 229 -3.81 20.61 0.11
N GLY A 230 -4.69 19.65 0.35
CA GLY A 230 -5.39 18.91 -0.68
C GLY A 230 -6.22 17.82 -0.04
N CYS A 231 -7.05 17.20 -0.87
CA CYS A 231 -8.12 16.35 -0.39
C CYS A 231 -7.55 15.03 0.14
N GLY A 232 -7.78 14.62 1.37
CA GLY A 232 -7.75 13.24 1.86
C GLY A 232 -8.69 12.26 1.12
N TYR A 233 -9.43 12.70 0.10
CA TYR A 233 -10.01 11.86 -0.97
C TYR A 233 -9.20 11.89 -2.29
N GLY A 234 -7.95 12.34 -2.24
CA GLY A 234 -7.07 12.63 -3.38
C GLY A 234 -5.67 13.13 -2.95
N PHE A 235 -5.23 12.59 -1.82
CA PHE A 235 -3.91 12.67 -1.19
C PHE A 235 -3.66 11.30 -0.64
#